data_AF-A0A7S7LX89-F1
#
_entry.id   AF-A0A7S7LX89-F1
#
_cell.length_a   1.000
_cell.length_b   1.000
_cell.length_c   1.000
_cell.angle_alpha   90.00
_cell.angle_beta   90.00
_cell.angle_gamma   90.00
#
_symmetry.space_group_name_H-M   'P 1'
#
loop_
_entity.id
_entity.type
_entity.pdbx_description
1 polymer ?
#
loop_
_entity_poly.entity_id
_entity_poly.type
_entity_poly.pdbx_seq_one_letter_code
_entity_poly.pdbx_strand_id
1 'polypeptide(L)'
;MKFTLVKNIQKDSAMSLILKGFLIFIFLYLIADVLVMKSSFGISIETINTTLFGNEETYADPLTESAFLEFWHTQIFFIMMILLTLNAIFIRVAKRSRVIITNMLMISAIASLISLPLAFYASTIFVNIYLVTFFTWHLVAAYMVSYSFWKLHARSV
;
A
#
# COMPACT_ATOMS: atom_id res chain seq x y z
N MET A 1 32.94 -0.15 14.98
CA MET A 1 31.65 -0.84 15.22
C MET A 1 31.53 -2.01 14.24
N LYS A 2 31.62 -3.26 14.70
CA LYS A 2 31.24 -4.41 13.87
C LYS A 2 29.72 -4.40 13.79
N PHE A 3 29.16 -3.87 12.70
CA PHE A 3 27.79 -4.18 12.34
C PHE A 3 27.74 -5.70 12.16
N THR A 4 27.23 -6.40 13.17
CA THR A 4 26.86 -7.81 13.06
C THR A 4 25.70 -7.87 12.08
N LEU A 5 26.05 -7.85 10.80
CA LEU A 5 25.18 -8.21 9.70
C LEU A 5 24.71 -9.63 9.97
N VAL A 6 23.52 -9.77 10.55
CA VAL A 6 22.88 -11.06 10.75
C VAL A 6 22.64 -11.65 9.36
N LYS A 7 23.60 -12.47 8.92
CA LYS A 7 23.68 -13.02 7.56
C LYS A 7 22.47 -13.90 7.24
N ASN A 8 21.78 -14.41 8.26
CA ASN A 8 20.59 -15.22 8.09
C ASN A 8 19.55 -14.92 9.17
N ILE A 9 18.65 -14.00 8.85
CA ILE A 9 17.56 -13.49 9.69
C ILE A 9 16.62 -14.62 10.16
N GLN A 10 16.58 -15.72 9.42
CA GLN A 10 15.78 -16.89 9.76
C GLN A 10 16.29 -17.66 10.98
N LYS A 11 17.57 -17.50 11.35
CA LYS A 11 18.20 -18.20 12.49
C LYS A 11 18.09 -17.44 13.81
N ASP A 12 17.77 -16.15 13.76
CA ASP A 12 17.58 -15.32 14.94
C ASP A 12 16.09 -15.31 15.31
N SER A 13 15.75 -15.98 16.41
CA SER A 13 14.36 -16.14 16.87
C SER A 13 13.73 -14.80 17.25
N ALA A 14 14.49 -13.90 17.87
CA ALA A 14 14.01 -12.59 18.28
C ALA A 14 13.71 -11.71 17.05
N MET A 15 14.64 -11.68 16.08
CA MET A 15 14.44 -10.92 14.84
C MET A 15 13.28 -11.49 14.00
N SER A 16 13.14 -12.82 13.92
CA SER A 16 12.03 -13.47 13.22
C SER A 16 10.67 -13.12 13.85
N LEU A 17 10.58 -13.08 15.18
CA LEU A 17 9.35 -12.69 15.89
C LEU A 17 8.96 -11.24 15.60
N ILE A 18 9.92 -10.31 15.69
CA ILE A 18 9.70 -8.89 15.39
C ILE A 18 9.19 -8.72 13.95
N LEU A 19 9.82 -9.40 12.99
CA LEU A 19 9.41 -9.32 11.59
C LEU A 19 8.01 -9.90 11.34
N LYS A 20 7.64 -10.99 12.01
CA LYS A 20 6.27 -11.53 11.95
C LYS A 20 5.26 -10.53 12.51
N GLY A 21 5.58 -9.86 13.61
CA GLY A 21 4.76 -8.78 14.18
C GLY A 21 4.54 -7.64 13.19
N PHE A 22 5.61 -7.15 12.55
CA PHE A 22 5.50 -6.12 11.50
C PHE A 22 4.65 -6.58 10.30
N LEU A 23 4.81 -7.83 9.86
CA LEU A 23 4.03 -8.37 8.75
C LEU A 23 2.52 -8.44 9.08
N ILE A 24 2.17 -8.84 10.31
CA ILE A 24 0.78 -8.82 10.79
C ILE A 24 0.25 -7.39 10.83
N PHE A 25 1.04 -6.44 11.36
CA PHE A 25 0.66 -5.03 11.38
C PHE A 25 0.41 -4.47 9.97
N ILE A 26 1.29 -4.76 9.02
CA ILE A 26 1.11 -4.35 7.61
C ILE A 26 -0.15 -4.99 7.02
N PHE A 27 -0.42 -6.25 7.31
CA PHE A 27 -1.63 -6.92 6.83
C PHE A 27 -2.91 -6.24 7.34
N LEU A 28 -2.95 -5.94 8.64
CA LEU A 28 -4.07 -5.23 9.27
C LEU A 28 -4.23 -3.83 8.67
N TYR A 29 -3.12 -3.13 8.43
CA TYR A 29 -3.18 -1.85 7.73
C TYR A 29 -3.81 -1.99 6.35
N LEU A 30 -3.41 -2.96 5.52
CA LEU A 30 -3.95 -3.09 4.15
C LEU A 30 -5.48 -3.28 4.17
N ILE A 31 -6.00 -3.99 5.18
CA ILE A 31 -7.45 -4.14 5.37
C ILE A 31 -8.05 -2.80 5.81
N ALA A 32 -7.44 -2.14 6.79
CA ALA A 32 -7.92 -0.87 7.31
C ALA A 32 -7.96 0.21 6.21
N ASP A 33 -6.93 0.31 5.37
CA ASP A 33 -6.86 1.29 4.27
C ASP A 33 -8.01 1.10 3.27
N VAL A 34 -8.30 -0.14 2.86
CA VAL A 34 -9.46 -0.43 1.99
C VAL A 34 -10.78 -0.05 2.66
N LEU A 35 -10.93 -0.29 3.97
CA LEU A 35 -12.14 0.06 4.71
C LEU A 35 -12.31 1.58 4.85
N VAL A 36 -11.23 2.29 5.19
CA VAL A 36 -11.20 3.75 5.26
C VAL A 36 -11.51 4.35 3.89
N MET A 37 -10.94 3.80 2.83
CA MET A 37 -11.27 4.24 1.47
C MET A 37 -12.72 4.03 1.12
N LYS A 38 -13.28 2.87 1.46
CA LYS A 38 -14.71 2.60 1.24
C LYS A 38 -15.61 3.58 1.98
N SER A 39 -15.27 3.96 3.23
CA SER A 39 -16.13 4.85 4.03
C SER A 39 -15.95 6.32 3.70
N SER A 40 -14.73 6.76 3.42
CA SER A 40 -14.40 8.19 3.40
C SER A 40 -14.33 8.79 2.00
N PHE A 41 -14.14 7.97 0.96
CA PHE A 41 -13.85 8.49 -0.38
C PHE A 41 -14.44 7.66 -1.53
N GLY A 42 -14.68 6.37 -1.31
CA GLY A 42 -15.24 5.45 -2.30
C GLY A 42 -14.23 4.44 -2.85
N ILE A 43 -14.76 3.32 -3.32
CA ILE A 43 -14.01 2.21 -3.94
C ILE A 43 -14.57 1.85 -5.32
N SER A 44 -15.43 2.70 -5.89
CA SER A 44 -15.94 2.58 -7.25
C SER A 44 -15.70 3.89 -8.00
N ILE A 45 -15.67 3.82 -9.33
CA ILE A 45 -15.48 5.00 -10.18
C ILE A 45 -16.54 6.07 -9.87
N GLU A 46 -17.79 5.65 -9.73
CA GLU A 46 -18.91 6.52 -9.40
C GLU A 46 -18.73 7.20 -8.04
N THR A 47 -18.47 6.43 -6.98
CA THR A 47 -18.31 6.99 -5.62
C THR A 47 -17.10 7.92 -5.50
N ILE A 48 -16.00 7.60 -6.20
CA ILE A 48 -14.82 8.47 -6.25
C ILE A 48 -15.15 9.77 -7.00
N ASN A 49 -15.83 9.69 -8.14
CA ASN A 49 -16.22 10.89 -8.90
C ASN A 49 -17.19 11.77 -8.09
N THR A 50 -18.19 11.17 -7.43
CA THR A 50 -19.11 11.91 -6.57
C THR A 50 -18.39 12.58 -5.41
N THR A 51 -17.39 11.92 -4.81
CA THR A 51 -16.61 12.53 -3.73
C THR A 51 -15.72 13.67 -4.25
N LEU A 52 -15.03 13.46 -5.37
CA LEU A 52 -14.08 14.43 -5.92
C LEU A 52 -14.77 15.67 -6.49
N PHE A 53 -15.85 15.49 -7.23
CA PHE A 53 -16.47 16.54 -8.04
C PHE A 53 -17.88 16.92 -7.58
N GLY A 54 -18.38 16.25 -6.54
CA GLY A 54 -19.75 16.42 -6.06
C GLY A 54 -20.77 15.71 -6.94
N ASN A 55 -22.02 15.76 -6.49
CA ASN A 55 -23.19 15.34 -7.28
C ASN A 55 -24.41 16.13 -6.81
N GLU A 56 -25.00 16.89 -7.72
CA GLU A 56 -26.18 17.73 -7.47
C GLU A 56 -27.42 16.90 -7.14
N GLU A 57 -27.57 15.71 -7.72
CA GLU A 57 -28.72 14.83 -7.51
C GLU A 57 -28.75 14.23 -6.10
N THR A 58 -27.57 14.02 -5.51
CA THR A 58 -27.42 13.49 -4.15
C THR A 58 -27.07 14.58 -3.13
N TYR A 59 -27.06 15.85 -3.53
CA TYR A 59 -26.62 17.00 -2.72
C TYR A 59 -25.23 16.77 -2.08
N ALA A 60 -24.34 16.12 -2.81
CA ALA A 60 -22.97 15.87 -2.37
C ALA A 60 -22.08 17.02 -2.85
N ASP A 61 -21.49 17.74 -1.90
CA ASP A 61 -20.55 18.82 -2.22
C ASP A 61 -19.21 18.24 -2.70
N PRO A 62 -18.55 18.90 -3.66
CA PRO A 62 -17.20 18.51 -4.09
C PRO A 62 -16.20 18.65 -2.94
N LEU A 63 -15.21 17.75 -2.94
CA LEU A 63 -14.12 17.81 -1.98
C LEU A 63 -13.34 19.12 -2.13
N THR A 64 -13.12 19.83 -1.01
CA THR A 64 -12.30 21.03 -1.03
C THR A 64 -10.84 20.70 -1.31
N GLU A 65 -10.11 21.62 -1.96
CA GLU A 65 -8.69 21.43 -2.24
C GLU A 65 -7.86 21.19 -0.96
N SER A 66 -8.19 21.87 0.14
CA SER A 66 -7.53 21.67 1.43
C SER A 66 -7.71 20.24 1.97
N ALA A 67 -8.94 19.72 1.94
CA ALA A 67 -9.25 18.37 2.38
C ALA A 67 -8.60 17.32 1.46
N PHE A 68 -8.56 17.59 0.15
CA PHE A 68 -7.87 16.76 -0.82
C PHE A 68 -6.37 16.65 -0.53
N LEU A 69 -5.69 17.79 -0.33
CA LEU A 69 -4.25 17.81 -0.06
C LEU A 69 -3.89 17.14 1.28
N GLU A 70 -4.72 17.31 2.30
CA GLU A 70 -4.55 16.62 3.60
C GLU A 70 -4.69 15.10 3.44
N PHE A 71 -5.73 14.65 2.72
CA PHE A 71 -5.94 13.24 2.41
C PHE A 71 -4.75 12.67 1.62
N TRP A 72 -4.33 13.36 0.56
CA TRP A 72 -3.23 12.93 -0.30
C TRP A 72 -1.91 12.86 0.46
N HIS A 73 -1.60 13.85 1.31
CA HIS A 73 -0.44 13.85 2.17
C HIS A 73 -0.43 12.64 3.12
N THR A 74 -1.57 12.35 3.73
CA THR A 74 -1.73 11.19 4.62
C THR A 74 -1.47 9.87 3.89
N GLN A 75 -2.01 9.73 2.67
CA GLN A 75 -1.79 8.58 1.81
C GLN A 75 -0.30 8.40 1.43
N ILE A 76 0.39 9.47 1.05
CA ILE A 76 1.83 9.44 0.75
C ILE A 76 2.61 8.90 1.95
N PHE A 77 2.35 9.43 3.14
CA PHE A 77 3.08 9.06 4.35
C PHE A 77 2.96 7.55 4.65
N PHE A 78 1.74 7.03 4.67
CA PHE A 78 1.53 5.62 5.00
C PHE A 78 2.03 4.68 3.91
N ILE A 79 1.78 4.99 2.63
CA ILE A 79 2.27 4.18 1.51
C ILE A 79 3.80 4.10 1.55
N MET A 80 4.49 5.22 1.77
CA MET A 80 5.95 5.22 1.89
C MET A 80 6.45 4.31 3.02
N MET A 81 5.87 4.44 4.22
CA MET A 81 6.24 3.64 5.39
C MET A 81 6.08 2.14 5.12
N ILE A 82 4.99 1.75 4.45
CA ILE A 82 4.70 0.35 4.15
C ILE A 82 5.56 -0.18 3.03
N LEU A 83 5.72 0.56 1.94
CA LEU A 83 6.57 0.15 0.83
C LEU A 83 8.01 -0.09 1.29
N LEU A 84 8.58 0.83 2.06
CA LEU A 84 9.95 0.70 2.57
C LEU A 84 10.10 -0.50 3.48
N THR A 85 9.19 -0.65 4.45
CA THR A 85 9.24 -1.75 5.42
C THR A 85 9.03 -3.10 4.74
N LEU A 86 7.97 -3.23 3.94
CA LEU A 86 7.62 -4.48 3.27
C LEU A 86 8.68 -4.90 2.24
N ASN A 87 9.21 -3.97 1.45
CA ASN A 87 10.30 -4.27 0.52
C ASN A 87 11.57 -4.69 1.25
N ALA A 88 11.94 -4.01 2.34
CA ALA A 88 13.11 -4.37 3.12
C ALA A 88 12.99 -5.80 3.68
N ILE A 89 11.82 -6.20 4.17
CA ILE A 89 11.57 -7.56 4.66
C ILE A 89 11.57 -8.55 3.51
N PHE A 90 10.79 -8.29 2.46
CA PHE A 90 10.58 -9.22 1.35
C PHE A 90 11.87 -9.52 0.59
N ILE A 91 12.69 -8.52 0.28
CA ILE A 91 13.97 -8.72 -0.44
C ILE A 91 14.91 -9.64 0.33
N ARG A 92 14.93 -9.55 1.67
CA ARG A 92 15.78 -10.38 2.52
C ARG A 92 15.31 -11.83 2.62
N VAL A 93 14.02 -12.07 2.42
CA VAL A 93 13.39 -13.39 2.54
C VAL A 93 13.23 -14.08 1.16
N ALA A 94 13.06 -13.30 0.09
CA ALA A 94 12.84 -13.77 -1.26
C ALA A 94 14.14 -14.10 -2.01
N LYS A 95 14.03 -14.91 -3.07
CA LYS A 95 15.16 -15.16 -4.00
C LYS A 95 15.29 -13.99 -4.98
N ARG A 96 16.50 -13.77 -5.52
CA ARG A 96 16.82 -12.70 -6.49
C ARG A 96 15.88 -12.66 -7.71
N SER A 97 15.27 -13.78 -8.10
CA SER A 97 14.29 -13.83 -9.20
C SER A 97 12.98 -13.10 -8.94
N ARG A 98 12.72 -12.62 -7.72
CA ARG A 98 11.45 -11.95 -7.34
C ARG A 98 11.52 -10.42 -7.30
N VAL A 99 12.58 -9.83 -7.85
CA VAL A 99 12.72 -8.37 -8.02
C VAL A 99 11.55 -7.77 -8.81
N ILE A 100 10.98 -8.54 -9.75
CA ILE A 100 9.81 -8.13 -10.54
C ILE A 100 8.62 -7.78 -9.63
N ILE A 101 8.40 -8.56 -8.55
CA ILE A 101 7.26 -8.35 -7.63
C ILE A 101 7.45 -7.07 -6.82
N THR A 102 8.68 -6.82 -6.34
CA THR A 102 9.05 -5.58 -5.64
C THR A 102 8.85 -4.36 -6.53
N ASN A 103 9.29 -4.43 -7.78
CA ASN A 103 9.11 -3.32 -8.74
C ASN A 103 7.64 -3.11 -9.09
N MET A 104 6.87 -4.19 -9.29
CA MET A 104 5.44 -4.11 -9.55
C MET A 104 4.71 -3.42 -8.38
N LEU A 105 5.04 -3.77 -7.14
CA LEU A 105 4.50 -3.11 -5.95
C LEU A 105 4.82 -1.61 -5.95
N MET A 106 6.09 -1.24 -6.15
CA MET A 106 6.51 0.17 -6.14
C MET A 106 5.84 0.98 -7.24
N ILE A 107 5.85 0.48 -8.48
CA ILE A 107 5.30 1.21 -9.63
C ILE A 107 3.78 1.39 -9.46
N SER A 108 3.06 0.33 -9.06
CA SER A 108 1.61 0.42 -8.86
C SER A 108 1.24 1.37 -7.72
N ALA A 109 1.97 1.37 -6.60
CA ALA A 109 1.71 2.29 -5.49
C ALA A 109 2.00 3.76 -5.86
N ILE A 110 3.12 4.03 -6.55
CA ILE A 110 3.46 5.37 -7.03
C ILE A 110 2.44 5.84 -8.08
N ALA A 111 2.04 4.97 -9.00
CA ALA A 111 1.03 5.29 -10.00
C ALA A 111 -0.33 5.63 -9.35
N SER A 112 -0.71 4.93 -8.28
CA SER A 112 -1.90 5.27 -7.48
C SER A 112 -1.76 6.65 -6.83
N LEU A 113 -0.62 6.97 -6.22
CA LEU A 113 -0.37 8.28 -5.61
C LEU A 113 -0.39 9.45 -6.61
N ILE A 114 0.08 9.25 -7.85
CA ILE A 114 0.14 10.30 -8.87
C ILE A 114 -1.18 10.44 -9.62
N SER A 115 -1.87 9.33 -9.88
CA SER A 115 -3.14 9.35 -10.60
C SER A 115 -4.23 10.11 -9.86
N LEU A 116 -4.22 10.12 -8.53
CA LEU A 116 -5.25 10.81 -7.77
C LEU A 116 -5.19 12.35 -7.89
N PRO A 117 -4.02 13.03 -7.74
CA PRO A 117 -3.89 14.46 -8.09
C PRO A 117 -4.19 14.75 -9.55
N LEU A 118 -3.79 13.88 -10.48
CA LEU A 118 -4.13 14.05 -11.89
C LEU A 118 -5.64 13.94 -12.12
N ALA A 119 -6.34 13.12 -11.35
CA ALA A 119 -7.79 13.07 -11.37
C ALA A 119 -8.40 14.39 -10.89
N PHE A 120 -7.90 14.92 -9.76
CA PHE A 120 -8.40 16.15 -9.17
C PHE A 120 -8.17 17.39 -10.06
N TYR A 121 -6.96 17.55 -10.61
CA TYR A 121 -6.58 18.78 -11.33
C TYR A 121 -6.67 18.70 -12.86
N ALA A 122 -6.63 17.51 -13.45
CA ALA A 122 -6.50 17.37 -14.91
C ALA A 122 -7.68 16.67 -15.59
N SER A 123 -8.03 15.44 -15.18
CA SER A 123 -9.09 14.67 -15.86
C SER A 123 -9.63 13.50 -15.06
N THR A 124 -10.93 13.28 -15.11
CA THR A 124 -11.63 12.14 -14.50
C THR A 124 -11.15 10.77 -15.01
N ILE A 125 -10.51 10.70 -16.19
CA ILE A 125 -9.94 9.46 -16.72
C ILE A 125 -8.94 8.83 -15.74
N PHE A 126 -8.21 9.67 -14.99
CA PHE A 126 -7.22 9.21 -14.02
C PHE A 126 -7.83 8.50 -12.81
N VAL A 127 -9.14 8.64 -12.55
CA VAL A 127 -9.86 7.85 -11.53
C VAL A 127 -9.79 6.35 -11.84
N ASN A 128 -9.88 5.98 -13.13
CA ASN A 128 -9.77 4.58 -13.54
C ASN A 128 -8.37 4.03 -13.28
N ILE A 129 -7.35 4.82 -13.60
CA ILE A 129 -5.95 4.46 -13.37
C ILE A 129 -5.70 4.32 -11.87
N TYR A 130 -6.20 5.27 -11.07
CA TYR A 130 -6.13 5.22 -9.61
C TYR A 130 -6.74 3.94 -9.06
N LEU A 131 -7.97 3.60 -9.46
CA LEU A 131 -8.67 2.42 -8.96
C LEU A 131 -7.91 1.12 -9.26
N VAL A 132 -7.49 0.96 -10.52
CA VAL A 132 -6.75 -0.25 -10.96
C VAL A 132 -5.44 -0.36 -10.20
N THR A 133 -4.68 0.73 -10.12
CA THR A 133 -3.37 0.73 -9.46
C THR A 133 -3.50 0.56 -7.94
N PHE A 134 -4.53 1.14 -7.32
CA PHE A 134 -4.88 1.00 -5.90
C PHE A 134 -5.06 -0.47 -5.52
N PHE A 135 -5.94 -1.19 -6.21
CA PHE A 135 -6.16 -2.61 -5.92
C PHE A 135 -4.94 -3.47 -6.29
N THR A 136 -4.25 -3.12 -7.38
CA THR A 136 -3.06 -3.86 -7.80
C THR A 136 -1.97 -3.83 -6.72
N TRP A 137 -1.64 -2.65 -6.19
CA TRP A 137 -0.59 -2.56 -5.17
C TRP A 137 -1.00 -3.23 -3.87
N HIS A 138 -2.29 -3.14 -3.47
CA HIS A 138 -2.83 -3.86 -2.31
C HIS A 138 -2.69 -5.37 -2.43
N LEU A 139 -3.08 -5.94 -3.58
CA LEU A 139 -3.01 -7.39 -3.80
C LEU A 139 -1.56 -7.88 -3.82
N VAL A 140 -0.66 -7.12 -4.46
CA VAL A 140 0.77 -7.46 -4.47
C VAL A 140 1.37 -7.35 -3.06
N ALA A 141 1.00 -6.32 -2.28
CA ALA A 141 1.43 -6.17 -0.90
C ALA A 141 0.95 -7.33 -0.03
N ALA A 142 -0.32 -7.70 -0.12
CA ALA A 142 -0.90 -8.83 0.60
C ALA A 142 -0.20 -10.16 0.24
N TYR A 143 0.12 -10.37 -1.03
CA TYR A 143 0.94 -11.50 -1.47
C TYR A 143 2.33 -11.48 -0.83
N MET A 144 3.01 -10.33 -0.85
CA MET A 144 4.36 -10.19 -0.28
C MET A 144 4.36 -10.43 1.24
N VAL A 145 3.34 -9.96 1.95
CA VAL A 145 3.17 -10.23 3.38
C VAL A 145 3.01 -11.72 3.62
N SER A 146 2.05 -12.36 2.93
CA SER A 146 1.73 -13.78 3.09
C SER A 146 2.94 -14.66 2.79
N TYR A 147 3.66 -14.37 1.70
CA TYR A 147 4.86 -15.10 1.31
C TYR A 147 5.99 -14.94 2.34
N SER A 148 6.22 -13.71 2.81
CA SER A 148 7.27 -13.44 3.80
C SER A 148 6.96 -14.12 5.12
N PHE A 149 5.69 -14.09 5.55
CA PHE A 149 5.22 -14.73 6.76
C PHE A 149 5.41 -16.25 6.71
N TRP A 150 4.94 -16.89 5.63
CA TRP A 150 5.12 -18.33 5.42
C TRP A 150 6.59 -18.75 5.47
N LYS A 151 7.45 -17.99 4.78
CA LYS A 151 8.87 -18.34 4.68
C LYS A 151 9.67 -18.08 5.96
N LEU A 152 9.22 -17.17 6.81
CA LEU A 152 9.75 -17.00 8.16
C LEU A 152 9.24 -18.10 9.13
N HIS A 153 8.11 -18.73 8.84
CA HIS A 153 7.56 -19.83 9.65
C HIS A 153 8.15 -21.20 9.26
N ALA A 154 8.27 -21.52 7.97
CA ALA A 154 8.70 -22.83 7.45
C ALA A 154 10.15 -23.27 7.78
N ARG A 155 10.91 -22.47 8.53
CA ARG A 155 12.27 -22.78 9.01
C ARG A 155 12.50 -22.47 10.49
N SER A 156 11.46 -22.01 11.21
CA SER A 156 11.53 -21.79 12.67
C SER A 156 11.05 -23.00 13.48
N VAL A 157 10.83 -24.14 12.81
CA VAL A 157 10.63 -25.48 13.36
C VAL A 157 11.72 -26.35 12.76
#